data_AF-A0A101SFZ0-F1
#
_entry.id   AF-A0A101SFZ0-F1
#
_cell.length_a   1.000
_cell.length_b   1.000
_cell.length_c   1.000
_cell.angle_alpha   90.00
_cell.angle_beta   90.00
_cell.angle_gamma   90.00
#
_symmetry.space_group_name_H-M   'P 1'
#
loop_
_entity.id
_entity.type
_entity.pdbx_description
1 polymer ?
#
loop_
_entity_poly.entity_id
_entity_poly.type
_entity_poly.pdbx_seq_one_letter_code
_entity_poly.pdbx_strand_id
1 'polypeptide(L)'
;MDSGRYSIEIEPEVRLWLENIPAHHYKQAERVADLLAEQPTTLDEPHSRHLGGKLRELRFRLGDAHQRITYWLAPGRRVVLLTVFRKTKMREQAEVDRAHAAQQLCEAEHQAAAEHDLYSRDLKENR
;
A
#
# COMPACT_ATOMS: atom_id res chain seq x y z
N MET A 1 -5.68 -21.52 -13.73
CA MET A 1 -5.28 -20.34 -14.53
C MET A 1 -4.75 -19.34 -13.53
N ASP A 2 -3.43 -19.29 -13.38
CA ASP A 2 -2.77 -18.48 -12.36
C ASP A 2 -3.02 -17.01 -12.72
N SER A 3 -3.96 -16.39 -12.01
CA SER A 3 -4.41 -15.03 -12.29
C SER A 3 -3.19 -14.14 -12.15
N GLY A 4 -2.74 -13.46 -13.21
CA GLY A 4 -1.47 -12.71 -13.26
C GLY A 4 -1.32 -11.53 -12.29
N ARG A 5 -2.13 -11.51 -11.24
CA ARG A 5 -2.24 -10.56 -10.14
C ARG A 5 -1.12 -10.79 -9.12
N TYR A 6 -0.58 -9.71 -8.59
CA TYR A 6 0.40 -9.76 -7.51
C TYR A 6 -0.30 -9.97 -6.16
N SER A 7 0.34 -10.68 -5.23
CA SER A 7 -0.13 -10.68 -3.85
C SER A 7 0.14 -9.33 -3.20
N ILE A 8 -0.73 -8.94 -2.25
CA ILE A 8 -0.54 -7.73 -1.45
C ILE A 8 -0.24 -8.14 -0.01
N GLU A 9 0.93 -7.72 0.47
CA GLU A 9 1.35 -7.79 1.86
C GLU A 9 1.23 -6.39 2.49
N ILE A 10 0.94 -6.32 3.78
CA ILE A 10 0.78 -5.05 4.50
C ILE A 10 1.71 -4.98 5.71
N GLU A 11 2.42 -3.87 5.82
CA GLU A 11 3.15 -3.49 7.03
C GLU A 11 2.18 -3.12 8.17
N PRO A 12 2.63 -3.22 9.44
CA PRO A 12 1.79 -2.94 10.60
C PRO A 12 1.07 -1.59 10.58
N GLU A 13 1.70 -0.54 10.05
CA GLU A 13 1.07 0.79 9.95
C GLU A 13 -0.16 0.78 9.04
N VAL A 14 -0.06 0.17 7.87
CA VAL A 14 -1.17 0.08 6.91
C VAL A 14 -2.29 -0.80 7.47
N ARG A 15 -1.94 -1.89 8.16
CA ARG A 15 -2.89 -2.75 8.86
C ARG A 15 -3.68 -1.99 9.93
N LEU A 16 -2.98 -1.34 10.87
CA LEU A 16 -3.60 -0.55 11.92
C LEU A 16 -4.49 0.55 11.35
N TRP A 17 -4.09 1.18 10.25
CA TRP A 17 -4.91 2.17 9.58
C TRP A 17 -6.19 1.56 8.98
N LEU A 18 -6.10 0.43 8.28
CA LEU A 18 -7.26 -0.27 7.71
C LEU A 18 -8.27 -0.70 8.79
N GLU A 19 -7.79 -1.10 9.95
CA GLU A 19 -8.62 -1.47 11.11
C GLU A 19 -9.40 -0.26 11.68
N ASN A 20 -8.81 0.93 11.64
CA ASN A 20 -9.34 2.13 12.30
C ASN A 20 -10.18 3.06 11.39
N ILE A 21 -10.16 2.89 10.07
CA ILE A 21 -11.00 3.68 9.16
C ILE A 21 -12.46 3.22 9.16
N PRO A 22 -13.44 4.04 8.76
CA PRO A 22 -14.83 3.60 8.54
C PRO A 22 -14.97 2.51 7.47
N ALA A 23 -16.03 1.70 7.53
CA ALA A 23 -16.24 0.57 6.59
C ALA A 23 -16.33 1.00 5.11
N HIS A 24 -16.97 2.13 4.81
CA HIS A 24 -17.04 2.65 3.44
C HIS A 24 -15.66 3.10 2.90
N HIS A 25 -14.80 3.64 3.76
CA HIS A 25 -13.42 3.97 3.40
C HIS A 25 -12.57 2.73 3.19
N TYR A 26 -12.78 1.69 3.99
CA TYR A 26 -12.11 0.40 3.79
C TYR A 26 -12.42 -0.19 2.41
N LYS A 27 -13.70 -0.25 2.00
CA LYS A 27 -14.09 -0.72 0.65
C LYS A 27 -13.47 0.13 -0.47
N GLN A 28 -13.16 1.39 -0.21
CA GLN A 28 -12.47 2.23 -1.19
C GLN A 28 -10.97 1.93 -1.23
N ALA A 29 -10.32 1.74 -0.08
CA ALA A 29 -8.93 1.28 -0.03
C ALA A 29 -8.76 -0.09 -0.70
N GLU A 30 -9.70 -1.01 -0.48
CA GLU A 30 -9.75 -2.34 -1.10
C GLU A 30 -9.77 -2.27 -2.61
N ARG A 31 -10.65 -1.46 -3.20
CA ARG A 31 -10.73 -1.30 -4.66
C ARG A 31 -9.43 -0.77 -5.26
N VAL A 32 -8.74 0.12 -4.55
CA VAL A 32 -7.45 0.66 -5.02
C VAL A 32 -6.33 -0.37 -4.87
N ALA A 33 -6.33 -1.16 -3.80
CA ALA A 33 -5.42 -2.29 -3.62
C ALA A 33 -5.65 -3.36 -4.71
N ASP A 34 -6.91 -3.68 -5.03
CA ASP A 34 -7.26 -4.60 -6.12
C ASP A 34 -6.70 -4.13 -7.47
N LEU A 35 -6.89 -2.84 -7.80
CA LEU A 35 -6.33 -2.25 -9.01
C LEU A 35 -4.79 -2.36 -9.06
N LEU A 36 -4.13 -2.07 -7.94
CA LEU A 36 -2.68 -2.19 -7.82
C LEU A 36 -2.21 -3.63 -8.01
N ALA A 37 -2.92 -4.59 -7.43
CA ALA A 37 -2.57 -5.99 -7.57
C ALA A 37 -2.69 -6.49 -9.02
N GLU A 38 -3.67 -5.98 -9.77
CA GLU A 38 -3.87 -6.31 -11.18
C GLU A 38 -2.85 -5.63 -12.10
N GLN A 39 -2.43 -4.42 -11.76
CA GLN A 39 -1.57 -3.58 -12.61
C GLN A 39 -0.31 -3.06 -11.88
N PRO A 40 0.48 -3.90 -11.19
CA PRO A 40 1.49 -3.45 -10.23
C PRO A 40 2.67 -2.74 -10.89
N THR A 41 2.98 -3.06 -12.14
CA THR A 41 4.10 -2.48 -12.90
C THR A 41 3.69 -1.37 -13.85
N THR A 42 2.42 -1.31 -14.24
CA THR A 42 1.87 -0.38 -15.24
C THR A 42 0.99 0.71 -14.65
N LEU A 43 0.57 0.59 -13.38
CA LEU A 43 -0.17 1.64 -12.70
C LEU A 43 0.74 2.88 -12.51
N ASP A 44 0.32 3.98 -13.11
CA ASP A 44 1.04 5.25 -13.11
C ASP A 44 0.08 6.41 -12.77
N GLU A 45 0.47 7.65 -13.04
CA GLU A 45 -0.35 8.82 -12.78
C GLU A 45 -1.73 8.75 -13.46
N PRO A 46 -2.82 9.16 -12.79
CA PRO A 46 -2.87 9.88 -11.51
C PRO A 46 -2.89 8.99 -10.27
N HIS A 47 -2.91 7.67 -10.43
CA HIS A 47 -3.16 6.70 -9.36
C HIS A 47 -1.91 6.23 -8.64
N SER A 48 -0.77 6.20 -9.33
CA SER A 48 0.53 5.96 -8.71
C SER A 48 1.55 7.00 -9.13
N ARG A 49 2.64 7.10 -8.38
CA ARG A 49 3.79 7.95 -8.70
C ARG A 49 5.05 7.36 -8.07
N HIS A 50 6.18 7.43 -8.76
CA HIS A 50 7.48 7.09 -8.17
C HIS A 50 7.96 8.15 -7.18
N LEU A 51 8.52 7.68 -6.07
CA LEU A 51 9.16 8.52 -5.03
C LEU A 51 10.70 8.38 -5.01
N GLY A 52 11.26 7.78 -6.07
CA GLY A 52 12.69 7.46 -6.20
C GLY A 52 13.01 6.02 -5.78
N GLY A 53 14.10 5.47 -6.33
CA GLY A 53 14.50 4.08 -6.06
C GLY A 53 13.41 3.07 -6.39
N LYS A 54 13.12 2.17 -5.44
CA LYS A 54 12.05 1.14 -5.54
C LYS A 54 10.70 1.61 -5.00
N LEU A 55 10.65 2.80 -4.38
CA LEU A 55 9.50 3.30 -3.66
C LEU A 55 8.51 4.00 -4.61
N ARG A 56 7.23 3.68 -4.42
CA ARG A 56 6.11 4.28 -5.12
C ARG A 56 5.04 4.70 -4.12
N GLU A 57 4.19 5.64 -4.51
CA GLU A 57 2.95 5.97 -3.79
C GLU A 57 1.72 5.59 -4.62
N LEU A 58 0.69 5.10 -3.93
CA LEU A 58 -0.69 5.07 -4.39
C LEU A 58 -1.39 6.35 -3.97
N ARG A 59 -2.22 6.89 -4.87
CA ARG A 59 -2.90 8.17 -4.74
C ARG A 59 -4.40 7.95 -4.93
N PHE A 60 -5.17 8.18 -3.87
CA PHE A 60 -6.63 8.09 -3.93
C PHE A 60 -7.27 9.07 -2.96
N ARG A 61 -8.60 9.16 -3.00
CA ARG A 61 -9.39 9.95 -2.05
C ARG A 61 -10.14 9.02 -1.13
N LEU A 62 -10.29 9.44 0.13
CA LEU A 62 -11.23 8.88 1.09
C LEU A 62 -12.12 10.02 1.58
N GLY A 63 -13.33 10.11 1.02
CA GLY A 63 -14.16 11.30 1.12
C GLY A 63 -13.41 12.53 0.64
N ASP A 64 -13.27 13.52 1.52
CA ASP A 64 -12.57 14.78 1.22
C ASP A 64 -11.06 14.72 1.40
N ALA A 65 -10.52 13.66 2.01
CA ALA A 65 -9.10 13.53 2.26
C ALA A 65 -8.37 12.92 1.06
N HIS A 66 -7.25 13.55 0.66
CA HIS A 66 -6.30 12.94 -0.26
C HIS A 66 -5.40 11.96 0.50
N GLN A 67 -5.62 10.67 0.30
CA GLN A 67 -4.88 9.60 0.96
C GLN A 67 -3.69 9.15 0.10
N ARG A 68 -2.60 8.79 0.77
CA ARG A 68 -1.43 8.14 0.18
C ARG A 68 -1.15 6.84 0.92
N ILE A 69 -0.79 5.81 0.17
CA ILE A 69 -0.17 4.59 0.69
C ILE A 69 1.11 4.39 -0.10
N THR A 70 2.25 4.25 0.57
CA THR A 70 3.51 3.93 -0.10
C THR A 70 3.66 2.43 -0.24
N TYR A 71 4.34 2.00 -1.30
CA TYR A 71 4.55 0.59 -1.59
C TYR A 71 5.82 0.38 -2.40
N TRP A 72 6.26 -0.87 -2.45
CA TRP A 72 7.29 -1.31 -3.38
C TRP A 72 6.96 -2.67 -3.98
N LEU A 73 7.58 -2.99 -5.10
CA LEU A 73 7.43 -4.26 -5.79
C LEU A 73 8.51 -5.22 -5.31
N ALA A 74 8.14 -6.17 -4.45
CA ALA A 74 9.04 -7.17 -3.92
C ALA A 74 9.18 -8.37 -4.90
N PRO A 75 10.30 -9.12 -4.83
CA PRO A 75 10.48 -10.33 -5.64
C PRO A 75 9.35 -11.35 -5.42
N GLY A 76 9.01 -12.12 -6.45
CA GLY A 76 7.96 -13.17 -6.34
C GLY A 76 6.55 -12.69 -6.63
N ARG A 77 6.38 -11.62 -7.44
CA ARG A 77 5.08 -11.02 -7.80
C ARG A 77 4.29 -10.54 -6.58
N ARG A 78 4.96 -9.75 -5.74
CA ARG A 78 4.40 -9.24 -4.49
C ARG A 78 4.47 -7.73 -4.46
N VAL A 79 3.43 -7.12 -3.90
CA VAL A 79 3.42 -5.70 -3.56
C VAL A 79 3.34 -5.59 -2.05
N VAL A 80 4.24 -4.83 -1.43
CA VAL A 80 4.20 -4.59 0.01
C VAL A 80 3.77 -3.14 0.24
N LEU A 81 2.64 -2.94 0.91
CA LEU A 81 2.17 -1.62 1.34
C LEU A 81 2.88 -1.25 2.65
N LEU A 82 3.60 -0.13 2.65
CA LEU A 82 4.57 0.22 3.70
C LEU A 82 4.02 1.23 4.70
N THR A 83 3.69 2.43 4.24
CA THR A 83 3.25 3.54 5.09
C THR A 83 2.01 4.21 4.52
N VAL A 84 1.25 4.91 5.36
CA VAL A 84 -0.01 5.53 4.97
C VAL A 84 -0.16 6.92 5.60
N PHE A 85 -0.43 7.94 4.78
CA PHE A 85 -0.54 9.32 5.25
C PHE A 85 -1.53 10.13 4.43
N ARG A 86 -2.15 11.12 5.07
CA ARG A 86 -3.00 12.10 4.38
C ARG A 86 -2.12 13.20 3.82
N LYS A 87 -2.33 13.60 2.58
CA LYS A 87 -1.67 14.76 2.01
C LYS A 87 -2.25 16.03 2.62
N THR A 88 -1.43 16.76 3.37
CA THR A 88 -1.75 18.02 4.03
C THR A 88 -1.01 19.21 3.42
N LYS A 89 0.13 18.98 2.77
CA LYS A 89 1.00 20.00 2.18
C LYS A 89 1.34 19.68 0.73
N MET A 90 2.00 20.62 0.04
CA MET A 90 2.48 20.42 -1.33
C MET A 90 3.65 19.44 -1.40
N ARG A 91 4.49 19.38 -0.36
CA ARG A 91 5.63 18.47 -0.24
C ARG A 91 5.57 17.81 1.14
N GLU A 92 5.55 16.48 1.15
CA GLU A 92 5.50 15.66 2.37
C GLU A 92 6.84 14.95 2.57
N GLN A 93 7.95 15.71 2.58
CA GLN A 93 9.31 15.13 2.54
C GLN A 93 9.55 14.15 3.70
N ALA A 94 9.10 14.50 4.91
CA ALA A 94 9.23 13.63 6.08
C ALA A 94 8.50 12.28 5.91
N GLU A 95 7.33 12.26 5.26
CA GLU A 95 6.61 11.03 4.97
C GLU A 95 7.31 10.19 3.89
N VAL A 96 7.91 10.86 2.89
CA VAL A 96 8.70 10.20 1.85
C VAL A 96 9.96 9.58 2.45
N ASP A 97 10.68 10.30 3.31
CA ASP A 97 11.89 9.81 3.98
C ASP A 97 11.57 8.61 4.88
N ARG A 98 10.47 8.70 5.65
CA ARG A 98 9.98 7.60 6.49
C ARG A 98 9.59 6.37 5.67
N ALA A 99 8.98 6.57 4.51
CA ALA A 99 8.63 5.50 3.59
C ALA A 99 9.86 4.83 2.96
N HIS A 100 10.92 5.60 2.66
CA HIS A 100 12.20 5.04 2.21
C HIS A 100 12.86 4.19 3.31
N ALA A 101 12.86 4.67 4.55
CA ALA A 101 13.38 3.90 5.68
C ALA A 101 12.59 2.59 5.89
N ALA A 102 11.25 2.66 5.83
CA ALA A 102 10.39 1.48 5.90
C ALA A 102 10.65 0.49 4.75
N GLN A 103 10.87 1.00 3.52
CA GLN A 103 11.21 0.15 2.37
C GLN A 103 12.54 -0.58 2.55
N GLN A 104 13.57 0.11 3.03
CA GLN A 104 14.89 -0.47 3.26
C GLN A 104 14.86 -1.54 4.35
N LEU A 105 14.15 -1.27 5.44
CA LEU A 105 13.96 -2.24 6.53
C LEU A 105 13.21 -3.48 6.03
N CYS A 106 12.07 -3.25 5.37
CA CYS A 106 11.28 -4.28 4.73
C CYS A 106 12.15 -5.12 3.78
N GLU A 107 12.90 -4.52 2.86
CA GLU A 107 13.77 -5.27 1.94
C GLU A 107 14.87 -6.09 2.65
N ALA A 108 15.45 -5.58 3.74
CA ALA A 108 16.51 -6.26 4.48
C ALA A 108 16.00 -7.44 5.31
N GLU A 109 14.79 -7.34 5.87
CA GLU A 109 14.23 -8.31 6.82
C GLU A 109 13.20 -9.25 6.18
N HIS A 110 12.64 -8.93 5.00
CA HIS A 110 11.54 -9.70 4.39
C HIS A 110 11.94 -11.12 3.99
N GLN A 111 11.56 -12.10 4.80
CA GLN A 111 11.29 -13.45 4.32
C GLN A 111 9.83 -13.54 3.86
N ALA A 112 9.60 -14.02 2.64
CA ALA A 112 8.27 -14.05 2.03
C ALA A 112 7.23 -14.77 2.91
N ALA A 113 6.14 -14.07 3.24
CA ALA A 113 4.89 -14.59 3.80
C ALA A 113 4.94 -15.31 5.18
N ALA A 114 6.01 -15.18 5.99
CA ALA A 114 6.04 -15.78 7.33
C ALA A 114 5.57 -14.83 8.46
N GLU A 115 5.79 -13.52 8.33
CA GLU A 115 5.54 -12.55 9.42
C GLU A 115 4.54 -11.43 9.08
N HIS A 116 4.07 -11.35 7.81
CA HIS A 116 3.21 -10.25 7.35
C HIS A 116 1.82 -10.77 7.00
N ASP A 117 0.81 -10.10 7.53
CA ASP A 117 -0.58 -10.37 7.18
C ASP A 117 -0.79 -10.12 5.67
N LEU A 118 -1.42 -11.08 5.02
CA LEU A 118 -1.90 -10.92 3.66
C LEU A 118 -3.12 -9.99 3.68
N TYR A 119 -3.16 -9.07 2.72
CA TYR A 119 -4.37 -8.30 2.50
C TYR A 119 -5.49 -9.25 2.03
N SER A 120 -6.46 -9.52 2.90
CA SER A 120 -7.70 -10.24 2.55
C SER A 120 -8.89 -9.30 2.63
N ARG A 121 -9.90 -9.57 1.79
CA ARG A 121 -11.21 -8.89 1.80
C ARG A 121 -11.93 -9.01 3.16
N ASP A 122 -11.58 -10.03 3.95
CA ASP A 122 -12.27 -10.38 5.19
C ASP A 122 -11.85 -9.56 6.42
N LEU A 123 -10.82 -8.71 6.32
CA LEU A 123 -10.29 -7.96 7.50
C LEU A 123 -11.36 -7.09 8.20
N LYS A 124 -12.49 -6.80 7.53
CA LYS A 124 -13.63 -6.08 8.10
C LYS A 124 -14.92 -6.87 8.27
N GLU A 125 -15.05 -8.06 7.70
CA GLU A 125 -16.26 -8.88 7.87
C GLU A 125 -16.27 -9.62 9.22
N ASN A 126 -15.10 -9.82 9.84
CA ASN A 126 -14.96 -10.51 11.11
C ASN A 126 -15.20 -9.66 12.37
N ARG A 127 -15.86 -8.48 12.27
CA ARG A 127 -16.18 -7.65 13.43
C ARG A 127 -17.54 -6.94 13.33
#